data_AF-A0A150AH80-F1
#
_entry.id   AF-A0A150AH80-F1
#
_cell.length_a   1.000
_cell.length_b   1.000
_cell.length_c   1.000
_cell.angle_alpha   90.00
_cell.angle_beta   90.00
_cell.angle_gamma   90.00
#
_symmetry.space_group_name_H-M   'P 1'
#
loop_
_entity.id
_entity.type
_entity.pdbx_description
1 polymer ?
#
loop_
_entity_poly.entity_id
_entity_poly.type
_entity_poly.pdbx_seq_one_letter_code
_entity_poly.pdbx_strand_id
1 'polypeptide(L)'
;MKKQLLFLFIIAFAAGCGLNPDDVKTIASPPTDDARDTINVEPEPIEGIQLVSPSNTQTHITYDKEVQLTWTAEKLGLTYEVFLWKSSEEMPEAPLVSDLQDDFFVITDLEENTEYSWLVKGNDVANNLISDPSVFTTSNVSLKTVFERKVIGLSFNNTVEDDDNLYEVENHNARFTTDRFGNTNSAFNSSDATEAGTAAIVTYDENLKPGKMTVSIWVRPTDLSNAGWIYSMQRWEGFSMKREGDGRIKNMYFHETSNWGAVDFFTDEIEFEKWTNITITADGLVRKVYYNGEKVDEIEALGPVHFNAGIGSNLIIGAQVENNNTNLQESFNGGIDDFRIFQEAMTDEEVKTFYNYESNYNANL
;
A
#
# COMPACT_ATOMS: atom_id res chain seq x y z
N MET A 1 2.19 -42.57 -10.30
CA MET A 1 3.49 -43.28 -10.33
C MET A 1 4.62 -42.25 -10.19
N LYS A 2 4.99 -41.90 -8.95
CA LYS A 2 6.15 -41.04 -8.55
C LYS A 2 6.18 -40.69 -7.04
N LYS A 3 5.26 -41.22 -6.22
CA LYS A 3 5.30 -41.14 -4.74
C LYS A 3 5.87 -42.39 -4.04
N GLN A 4 6.35 -43.39 -4.78
CA GLN A 4 6.90 -44.64 -4.22
C GLN A 4 8.43 -44.71 -4.17
N LEU A 5 9.15 -43.66 -4.62
CA LEU A 5 10.60 -43.72 -4.76
C LEU A 5 11.38 -43.15 -3.56
N LEU A 6 10.72 -42.52 -2.59
CA LEU A 6 11.38 -41.95 -1.41
C LEU A 6 11.45 -42.91 -0.21
N PHE A 7 10.82 -44.08 -0.29
CA PHE A 7 10.77 -45.05 0.82
C PHE A 7 11.89 -46.10 0.79
N LEU A 8 12.69 -46.14 -0.28
CA LEU A 8 13.79 -47.12 -0.42
C LEU A 8 15.16 -46.65 0.09
N PHE A 9 15.30 -45.39 0.50
CA PHE A 9 16.61 -44.86 0.94
C PHE A 9 16.88 -44.99 2.45
N ILE A 10 15.87 -45.29 3.26
CA ILE A 10 16.02 -45.42 4.73
C ILE A 10 16.43 -46.85 5.14
N ILE A 11 16.30 -47.84 4.25
CA ILE A 11 16.63 -49.24 4.56
C ILE A 11 18.13 -49.55 4.37
N ALA A 12 18.90 -48.65 3.74
CA ALA A 12 20.33 -48.87 3.49
C ALA A 12 21.28 -48.45 4.64
N PHE A 13 20.78 -47.87 5.74
CA PHE A 13 21.61 -47.50 6.89
C PHE A 13 21.45 -48.40 8.13
N ALA A 14 20.48 -49.34 8.11
CA ALA A 14 20.22 -50.25 9.22
C ALA A 14 20.97 -51.60 9.12
N ALA A 15 21.94 -51.74 8.21
CA ALA A 15 22.80 -52.93 8.11
C ALA A 15 24.16 -52.77 8.83
N GLY A 16 24.42 -51.61 9.47
CA GLY A 16 25.63 -51.35 10.25
C GLY A 16 25.48 -51.47 11.77
N CYS A 17 24.27 -51.67 12.27
CA CYS A 17 23.96 -51.82 13.69
C CYS A 17 23.12 -53.09 13.83
N GLY A 18 23.69 -54.18 14.32
CA GLY A 18 23.12 -55.53 14.27
C GLY A 18 21.76 -55.67 14.96
N LEU A 19 20.68 -55.37 14.23
CA LEU A 19 19.29 -55.56 14.63
C LEU A 19 18.73 -56.80 13.91
N ASN A 20 18.11 -57.68 14.68
CA ASN A 20 17.60 -58.98 14.25
C ASN A 20 16.30 -58.79 13.41
N PRO A 21 16.16 -59.43 12.22
CA PRO A 21 14.99 -59.24 11.36
C PRO A 21 13.65 -59.78 11.92
N ASP A 22 13.69 -60.56 13.00
CA ASP A 22 12.52 -61.23 13.56
C ASP A 22 11.75 -60.42 14.64
N ASP A 23 12.25 -59.24 15.05
CA ASP A 23 11.57 -58.38 16.05
C ASP A 23 10.50 -57.44 15.44
N VAL A 24 10.22 -57.53 14.14
CA VAL A 24 9.13 -56.79 13.49
C VAL A 24 7.89 -57.68 13.36
N LYS A 25 7.20 -57.91 14.48
CA LYS A 25 5.80 -58.39 14.46
C LYS A 25 4.92 -57.58 15.39
N THR A 26 3.82 -57.09 14.82
CA THR A 26 2.68 -56.39 15.42
C THR A 26 2.90 -54.94 15.87
N ILE A 27 3.12 -54.04 14.91
CA ILE A 27 2.62 -52.66 15.05
C ILE A 27 1.19 -52.70 14.53
N ALA A 28 0.23 -52.65 15.45
CA ALA A 28 -1.18 -52.42 15.15
C ALA A 28 -1.29 -51.16 14.28
N SER A 29 -2.17 -51.19 13.28
CA SER A 29 -2.53 -50.01 12.49
C SER A 29 -2.76 -48.82 13.44
N PRO A 30 -2.21 -47.64 13.15
CA PRO A 30 -2.46 -46.48 13.98
C PRO A 30 -3.98 -46.25 14.05
N PRO A 31 -4.52 -45.83 15.21
CA PRO A 31 -5.91 -45.44 15.30
C PRO A 31 -6.16 -44.30 14.30
N THR A 32 -7.21 -44.42 13.49
CA THR A 32 -7.72 -43.32 12.68
C THR A 32 -8.35 -42.29 13.63
N ASP A 33 -7.50 -41.49 14.25
CA ASP A 33 -7.90 -40.29 14.99
C ASP A 33 -8.05 -39.15 13.97
N ASP A 34 -9.14 -39.23 13.19
CA ASP A 34 -9.65 -38.13 12.38
C ASP A 34 -10.37 -37.14 13.30
N ALA A 35 -9.59 -36.48 14.16
CA ALA A 35 -10.02 -35.31 14.90
C ALA A 35 -8.90 -34.26 14.90
N ARG A 36 -8.34 -33.98 13.71
CA ARG A 36 -8.00 -32.59 13.42
C ARG A 36 -9.33 -31.89 13.18
N ASP A 37 -9.90 -31.38 14.26
CA ASP A 37 -10.92 -30.35 14.20
C ASP A 37 -10.22 -29.12 13.58
N THR A 38 -10.04 -29.16 12.26
CA THR A 38 -9.95 -27.96 11.48
C THR A 38 -11.25 -27.26 11.78
N ILE A 39 -11.19 -26.22 12.60
CA ILE A 39 -12.22 -25.20 12.60
C ILE A 39 -12.16 -24.64 11.18
N ASN A 40 -12.89 -25.31 10.29
CA ASN A 40 -13.31 -24.76 9.04
C ASN A 40 -14.31 -23.70 9.50
N VAL A 41 -13.80 -22.50 9.77
CA VAL A 41 -14.64 -21.32 9.77
C VAL A 41 -15.06 -21.24 8.31
N GLU A 42 -16.11 -21.97 7.97
CA GLU A 42 -16.89 -21.69 6.78
C GLU A 42 -17.21 -20.20 6.92
N PRO A 43 -16.68 -19.33 6.03
CA PRO A 43 -16.96 -17.92 6.14
C PRO A 43 -18.48 -17.77 6.23
N GLU A 44 -18.95 -17.07 7.26
CA GLU A 44 -20.37 -16.78 7.41
C GLU A 44 -20.88 -16.28 6.05
N PRO A 45 -21.91 -16.92 5.46
CA PRO A 45 -22.42 -16.51 4.16
C PRO A 45 -22.86 -15.06 4.24
N ILE A 46 -22.34 -14.22 3.34
CA ILE A 46 -22.70 -12.81 3.27
C ILE A 46 -24.06 -12.76 2.58
N GLU A 47 -25.13 -12.66 3.37
CA GLU A 47 -26.50 -12.61 2.88
C GLU A 47 -26.74 -11.29 2.10
N GLY A 48 -26.52 -11.30 0.78
CA GLY A 48 -26.89 -10.20 -0.14
C GLY A 48 -25.74 -9.42 -0.77
N ILE A 49 -26.05 -8.20 -1.26
CA ILE A 49 -25.06 -7.26 -1.82
C ILE A 49 -24.64 -6.29 -0.72
N GLN A 50 -23.34 -6.23 -0.45
CA GLN A 50 -22.74 -5.33 0.54
C GLN A 50 -21.86 -4.30 -0.15
N LEU A 51 -22.14 -3.02 0.10
CA LEU A 51 -21.33 -1.92 -0.42
C LEU A 51 -20.04 -1.82 0.39
N VAL A 52 -18.89 -1.79 -0.28
CA VAL A 52 -17.57 -1.79 0.34
C VAL A 52 -17.00 -0.37 0.42
N SER A 53 -16.95 0.33 -0.71
CA SER A 53 -16.35 1.65 -0.80
C SER A 53 -16.98 2.47 -1.93
N PRO A 54 -17.19 3.78 -1.77
CA PRO A 54 -17.09 4.54 -0.52
C PRO A 54 -18.10 4.12 0.55
N SER A 55 -17.66 4.08 1.81
CA SER A 55 -18.51 3.72 2.96
C SER A 55 -19.32 4.91 3.48
N ASN A 56 -20.38 4.63 4.24
CA ASN A 56 -21.28 5.64 4.82
C ASN A 56 -20.63 6.66 5.77
N THR A 57 -19.42 6.39 6.25
CA THR A 57 -18.64 7.30 7.10
C THR A 57 -17.56 8.04 6.31
N GLN A 58 -17.34 7.70 5.04
CA GLN A 58 -16.26 8.28 4.27
C GLN A 58 -16.64 9.67 3.74
N THR A 59 -15.78 10.62 4.08
CA THR A 59 -15.84 12.01 3.63
C THR A 59 -14.57 12.33 2.88
N HIS A 60 -14.52 13.46 2.18
CA HIS A 60 -13.35 13.89 1.41
C HIS A 60 -13.04 12.94 0.24
N ILE A 61 -14.07 12.55 -0.50
CA ILE A 61 -13.90 11.87 -1.78
C ILE A 61 -13.52 12.90 -2.84
N THR A 62 -12.70 12.51 -3.80
CA THR A 62 -12.38 13.39 -4.94
C THR A 62 -13.62 13.65 -5.79
N TYR A 63 -13.74 14.86 -6.34
CA TYR A 63 -14.81 15.19 -7.28
C TYR A 63 -14.35 15.22 -8.74
N ASP A 64 -13.06 15.46 -8.97
CA ASP A 64 -12.50 15.73 -10.29
C ASP A 64 -11.56 14.63 -10.82
N LYS A 65 -11.38 13.56 -10.04
CA LYS A 65 -10.70 12.32 -10.42
C LYS A 65 -11.65 11.12 -10.33
N GLU A 66 -11.19 9.98 -10.79
CA GLU A 66 -11.91 8.71 -10.75
C GLU A 66 -12.26 8.33 -9.30
N VAL A 67 -13.52 7.95 -9.09
CA VAL A 67 -13.99 7.34 -7.84
C VAL A 67 -14.47 5.94 -8.18
N GLN A 68 -13.92 4.94 -7.52
CA GLN A 68 -14.35 3.56 -7.69
C GLN A 68 -15.40 3.23 -6.63
N LEU A 69 -16.61 2.89 -7.10
CA LEU A 69 -17.65 2.25 -6.29
C LEU A 69 -17.38 0.75 -6.31
N THR A 70 -17.36 0.09 -5.16
CA THR A 70 -17.07 -1.36 -5.05
C THR A 70 -18.04 -2.02 -4.08
N TRP A 71 -18.49 -3.22 -4.42
CA TRP A 71 -19.40 -4.03 -3.61
C TRP A 71 -18.95 -5.49 -3.61
N THR A 72 -19.50 -6.29 -2.71
CA THR A 72 -19.39 -7.75 -2.73
C THR A 72 -20.78 -8.35 -2.84
N ALA A 73 -20.92 -9.43 -3.59
CA ALA A 73 -22.18 -10.14 -3.72
C ALA A 73 -21.97 -11.67 -3.77
N GLU A 74 -22.86 -12.41 -3.13
CA GLU A 74 -22.93 -13.86 -3.33
C GLU A 74 -23.67 -14.19 -4.63
N LYS A 75 -22.93 -14.59 -5.68
CA LYS A 75 -23.24 -15.63 -6.70
C LYS A 75 -22.59 -15.37 -8.06
N LEU A 76 -22.33 -16.46 -8.78
CA LEU A 76 -21.99 -16.45 -10.20
C LEU A 76 -23.25 -16.18 -11.04
N GLY A 77 -23.17 -15.24 -11.99
CA GLY A 77 -24.23 -14.98 -12.98
C GLY A 77 -25.11 -13.75 -12.74
N LEU A 78 -24.80 -12.96 -11.71
CA LEU A 78 -25.44 -11.65 -11.52
C LEU A 78 -24.98 -10.66 -12.58
N THR A 79 -25.91 -9.80 -13.02
CA THR A 79 -25.57 -8.49 -13.57
C THR A 79 -25.99 -7.39 -12.61
N TYR A 80 -25.23 -6.30 -12.57
CA TYR A 80 -25.48 -5.21 -11.64
C TYR A 80 -25.99 -3.95 -12.33
N GLU A 81 -26.84 -3.23 -11.60
CA GLU A 81 -27.26 -1.88 -11.87
C GLU A 81 -26.79 -0.99 -10.71
N VAL A 82 -26.12 0.12 -11.03
CA VAL A 82 -25.65 1.07 -10.02
C VAL A 82 -26.51 2.32 -10.08
N PHE A 83 -26.97 2.77 -8.92
CA PHE A 83 -27.72 4.01 -8.75
C PHE A 83 -26.85 4.99 -7.96
N LEU A 84 -26.81 6.25 -8.41
CA LEU A 84 -26.09 7.35 -7.77
C LEU A 84 -26.93 8.60 -7.90
N TRP A 85 -27.09 9.36 -6.81
CA TRP A 85 -27.82 10.62 -6.80
C TRP A 85 -27.32 11.53 -5.69
N LYS A 86 -27.60 12.83 -5.78
CA LYS A 86 -27.33 13.75 -4.66
C LYS A 86 -28.28 13.41 -3.53
N SER A 87 -27.79 13.31 -2.30
CA SER A 87 -28.62 12.93 -1.15
C SER A 87 -29.76 13.92 -0.87
N SER A 88 -29.67 15.16 -1.39
CA SER A 88 -30.73 16.17 -1.33
C SER A 88 -31.88 15.94 -2.32
N GLU A 89 -31.73 14.99 -3.24
CA GLU A 89 -32.67 14.68 -4.32
C GLU A 89 -33.29 13.29 -4.11
N GLU A 90 -34.38 13.01 -4.84
CA GLU A 90 -34.98 11.67 -4.84
C GLU A 90 -34.13 10.70 -5.69
N MET A 91 -34.08 9.43 -5.28
CA MET A 91 -33.40 8.39 -6.03
C MET A 91 -33.99 8.29 -7.46
N PRO A 92 -33.16 8.27 -8.50
CA PRO A 92 -33.63 8.20 -9.88
C PRO A 92 -34.33 6.87 -10.18
N GLU A 93 -35.31 6.90 -11.08
CA GLU A 93 -36.01 5.69 -11.53
C GLU A 93 -35.11 4.78 -12.38
N ALA A 94 -34.18 5.37 -13.13
CA ALA A 94 -33.23 4.68 -14.00
C ALA A 94 -31.83 4.59 -13.35
N PRO A 95 -31.10 3.48 -13.54
CA PRO A 95 -29.74 3.36 -13.03
C PRO A 95 -28.77 4.27 -13.79
N LEU A 96 -27.65 4.61 -13.13
CA LEU A 96 -26.52 5.29 -13.76
C LEU A 96 -25.85 4.38 -14.81
N VAL A 97 -25.78 3.08 -14.53
CA VAL A 97 -25.23 2.04 -15.40
C VAL A 97 -25.92 0.71 -15.12
N SER A 98 -26.07 -0.12 -16.15
CA SER A 98 -26.68 -1.46 -16.09
C SER A 98 -25.80 -2.52 -16.74
N ASP A 99 -26.18 -3.78 -16.56
CA ASP A 99 -25.56 -4.96 -17.19
C ASP A 99 -24.07 -5.15 -16.85
N LEU A 100 -23.62 -4.63 -15.71
CA LEU A 100 -22.25 -4.81 -15.22
C LEU A 100 -22.05 -6.25 -14.74
N GLN A 101 -20.90 -6.83 -15.05
CA GLN A 101 -20.50 -8.14 -14.52
C GLN A 101 -19.45 -8.01 -13.41
N ASP A 102 -18.70 -6.91 -13.43
CA ASP A 102 -17.73 -6.57 -12.40
C ASP A 102 -18.43 -6.14 -11.12
N ASP A 103 -17.74 -6.31 -9.99
CA ASP A 103 -18.17 -5.92 -8.65
C ASP A 103 -17.73 -4.49 -8.28
N PHE A 104 -17.38 -3.71 -9.31
CA PHE A 104 -17.04 -2.30 -9.19
C PHE A 104 -17.57 -1.48 -10.37
N PHE A 105 -17.64 -0.16 -10.15
CA PHE A 105 -17.94 0.81 -11.20
C PHE A 105 -17.17 2.11 -10.94
N VAL A 106 -16.52 2.65 -11.96
CA VAL A 106 -15.78 3.90 -11.86
C VAL A 106 -16.64 5.07 -12.33
N ILE A 107 -16.78 6.07 -11.48
CA ILE A 107 -17.47 7.33 -11.76
C ILE A 107 -16.47 8.48 -11.84
N THR A 108 -16.81 9.50 -12.62
CA THR A 108 -16.05 10.75 -12.77
C THR A 108 -16.99 11.94 -12.70
N ASP A 109 -16.40 13.14 -12.64
CA ASP A 109 -17.09 14.42 -12.82
C ASP A 109 -18.24 14.67 -11.82
N LEU A 110 -17.94 14.45 -10.54
CA LEU A 110 -18.85 14.79 -9.44
C LEU A 110 -18.80 16.29 -9.13
N GLU A 111 -19.78 16.77 -8.39
CA GLU A 111 -19.77 18.14 -7.86
C GLU A 111 -18.95 18.21 -6.58
N GLU A 112 -18.21 19.30 -6.39
CA GLU A 112 -17.48 19.59 -5.15
C GLU A 112 -18.44 19.76 -3.96
N ASN A 113 -17.99 19.45 -2.74
CA ASN A 113 -18.76 19.61 -1.50
C ASN A 113 -20.19 19.04 -1.53
N THR A 114 -20.38 17.93 -2.24
CA THR A 114 -21.70 17.35 -2.49
C THR A 114 -21.78 15.98 -1.84
N GLU A 115 -22.88 15.77 -1.11
CA GLU A 115 -23.22 14.47 -0.55
C GLU A 115 -23.98 13.64 -1.59
N TYR A 116 -23.46 12.45 -1.89
CA TYR A 116 -24.04 11.50 -2.81
C TYR A 116 -24.51 10.26 -2.06
N SER A 117 -25.70 9.78 -2.43
CA SER A 117 -26.21 8.47 -2.05
C SER A 117 -26.05 7.53 -3.23
N TRP A 118 -25.74 6.26 -2.95
CA TRP A 118 -25.62 5.23 -3.98
C TRP A 118 -26.08 3.86 -3.47
N LEU A 119 -26.54 3.02 -4.39
CA LEU A 119 -26.88 1.63 -4.11
C LEU A 119 -26.67 0.77 -5.34
N VAL A 120 -26.63 -0.55 -5.13
CA VAL A 120 -26.47 -1.54 -6.20
C VAL A 120 -27.65 -2.51 -6.18
N LYS A 121 -28.19 -2.78 -7.37
CA LYS A 121 -29.13 -3.88 -7.59
C LYS A 121 -28.43 -4.97 -8.38
N GLY A 122 -28.63 -6.23 -8.00
CA GLY A 122 -28.14 -7.40 -8.73
C GLY A 122 -29.30 -8.22 -9.26
N ASN A 123 -29.25 -8.56 -10.54
CA ASN A 123 -30.26 -9.36 -11.23
C ASN A 123 -29.70 -10.74 -11.56
N ASP A 124 -30.36 -11.80 -11.10
CA ASP A 124 -30.16 -13.20 -11.54
C ASP A 124 -31.46 -13.71 -12.19
N VAL A 125 -31.40 -14.84 -12.90
CA VAL A 125 -32.51 -15.51 -13.60
C VAL A 125 -33.73 -15.79 -12.69
N ALA A 126 -33.58 -15.68 -11.36
CA ALA A 126 -34.64 -15.96 -10.38
C ALA A 126 -34.86 -14.90 -9.28
N ASN A 127 -33.96 -13.94 -9.06
CA ASN A 127 -34.04 -13.01 -7.91
C ASN A 127 -33.47 -11.62 -8.26
N ASN A 128 -34.06 -10.59 -7.64
CA ASN A 128 -33.51 -9.24 -7.61
C ASN A 128 -32.99 -8.98 -6.19
N LEU A 129 -31.68 -8.78 -6.06
CA LEU A 129 -31.02 -8.37 -4.82
C LEU A 129 -30.83 -6.87 -4.85
N ILE A 130 -30.98 -6.20 -3.70
CA ILE A 130 -30.81 -4.76 -3.55
C ILE A 130 -29.96 -4.54 -2.29
N SER A 131 -28.91 -3.73 -2.39
CA SER A 131 -28.13 -3.32 -1.23
C SER A 131 -28.87 -2.27 -0.41
N ASP A 132 -28.53 -2.15 0.87
CA ASP A 132 -28.81 -0.90 1.59
C ASP A 132 -28.02 0.25 0.92
N PRO A 133 -28.58 1.47 0.85
CA PRO A 133 -27.87 2.61 0.28
C PRO A 133 -26.70 3.03 1.18
N SER A 134 -25.59 3.43 0.57
CA SER A 134 -24.46 4.08 1.22
C SER A 134 -24.39 5.54 0.79
N VAL A 135 -23.67 6.35 1.56
CA VAL A 135 -23.53 7.79 1.37
C VAL A 135 -22.06 8.17 1.43
N PHE A 136 -21.62 9.10 0.61
CA PHE A 136 -20.30 9.72 0.73
C PHE A 136 -20.35 11.20 0.40
N THR A 137 -19.34 11.94 0.84
CA THR A 137 -19.24 13.38 0.56
C THR A 137 -17.96 13.69 -0.21
N THR A 138 -18.09 14.41 -1.33
CA THR A 138 -16.95 14.95 -2.07
C THR A 138 -16.34 16.15 -1.35
N SER A 139 -15.03 16.31 -1.45
CA SER A 139 -14.32 17.52 -0.98
C SER A 139 -14.42 18.66 -1.99
N ASN A 140 -13.87 19.82 -1.63
CA ASN A 140 -13.54 20.91 -2.55
C ASN A 140 -12.11 20.80 -3.13
N VAL A 141 -11.36 19.77 -2.74
CA VAL A 141 -9.98 19.58 -3.16
C VAL A 141 -9.95 19.02 -4.58
N SER A 142 -9.33 19.76 -5.50
CA SER A 142 -9.04 19.28 -6.84
C SER A 142 -7.83 18.35 -6.83
N LEU A 143 -8.05 17.05 -6.98
CA LEU A 143 -6.93 16.11 -7.12
C LEU A 143 -6.21 16.28 -8.46
N LYS A 144 -6.87 16.76 -9.52
CA LYS A 144 -6.16 17.12 -10.76
C LYS A 144 -5.06 18.16 -10.48
N THR A 145 -5.37 19.23 -9.74
CA THR A 145 -4.37 20.24 -9.33
C THR A 145 -3.33 19.68 -8.35
N VAL A 146 -3.71 18.73 -7.48
CA VAL A 146 -2.72 18.02 -6.64
C VAL A 146 -1.70 17.28 -7.52
N PHE A 147 -2.16 16.51 -8.50
CA PHE A 147 -1.30 15.74 -9.40
C PHE A 147 -0.46 16.60 -10.35
N GLU A 148 -0.89 17.80 -10.72
CA GLU A 148 -0.06 18.77 -11.47
C GLU A 148 1.22 19.17 -10.72
N ARG A 149 1.26 18.98 -9.40
CA ARG A 149 2.42 19.26 -8.54
C ARG A 149 3.31 18.02 -8.32
N LYS A 150 2.98 16.87 -8.92
CA LYS A 150 3.76 15.63 -8.79
C LYS A 150 5.13 15.83 -9.45
N VAL A 151 6.17 15.52 -8.70
CA VAL A 151 7.56 15.52 -9.17
C VAL A 151 7.92 14.15 -9.73
N ILE A 152 7.64 13.08 -8.99
CA ILE A 152 7.92 11.69 -9.36
C ILE A 152 6.86 10.77 -8.72
N GLY A 153 6.53 9.67 -9.38
CA GLY A 153 5.72 8.60 -8.81
C GLY A 153 6.26 7.23 -9.19
N LEU A 154 6.31 6.29 -8.23
CA LEU A 154 6.67 4.90 -8.46
C LEU A 154 5.51 4.02 -7.95
N SER A 155 4.65 3.57 -8.86
CA SER A 155 3.49 2.72 -8.53
C SER A 155 3.83 1.23 -8.38
N PHE A 156 5.06 0.82 -8.69
CA PHE A 156 5.56 -0.56 -8.54
C PHE A 156 4.72 -1.69 -9.17
N ASN A 157 4.04 -1.39 -10.28
CA ASN A 157 3.22 -2.34 -11.04
C ASN A 157 4.08 -3.23 -11.95
N ASN A 158 4.73 -4.23 -11.35
CA ASN A 158 5.64 -5.18 -11.99
C ASN A 158 6.90 -4.52 -12.61
N THR A 159 7.14 -3.26 -12.28
CA THR A 159 8.27 -2.45 -12.73
C THR A 159 8.70 -1.50 -11.60
N VAL A 160 9.91 -0.95 -11.68
CA VAL A 160 10.37 0.15 -10.80
C VAL A 160 10.41 1.50 -11.54
N GLU A 161 9.94 1.52 -12.79
CA GLU A 161 9.96 2.73 -13.62
C GLU A 161 9.14 3.86 -13.00
N ASP A 162 9.57 5.09 -13.28
CA ASP A 162 8.79 6.29 -12.99
C ASP A 162 7.50 6.30 -13.80
N ASP A 163 6.38 6.53 -13.14
CA ASP A 163 5.03 6.58 -13.70
C ASP A 163 4.97 7.52 -14.92
N ASP A 164 5.71 8.63 -14.88
CA ASP A 164 5.72 9.66 -15.92
C ASP A 164 6.93 9.55 -16.87
N ASN A 165 7.82 8.58 -16.67
CA ASN A 165 9.06 8.39 -17.41
C ASN A 165 9.96 9.65 -17.48
N LEU A 166 9.96 10.47 -16.42
CA LEU A 166 10.79 11.66 -16.30
C LEU A 166 12.19 11.35 -15.77
N TYR A 167 12.31 10.34 -14.90
CA TYR A 167 13.59 9.95 -14.29
C TYR A 167 13.97 8.52 -14.64
N GLU A 168 15.28 8.30 -14.82
CA GLU A 168 15.83 6.95 -14.94
C GLU A 168 15.86 6.28 -13.56
N VAL A 169 15.23 5.11 -13.47
CA VAL A 169 15.21 4.28 -12.26
C VAL A 169 15.95 2.97 -12.51
N GLU A 170 17.07 2.79 -11.84
CA GLU A 170 17.82 1.54 -11.84
C GLU A 170 17.08 0.48 -11.00
N ASN A 171 16.87 -0.68 -11.61
CA ASN A 171 16.36 -1.88 -10.96
C ASN A 171 17.51 -2.65 -10.31
N HIS A 172 17.67 -2.52 -8.99
CA HIS A 172 18.66 -3.27 -8.24
C HIS A 172 18.03 -4.48 -7.56
N ASN A 173 18.00 -5.61 -8.28
CA ASN A 173 17.43 -6.89 -7.82
C ASN A 173 15.97 -6.78 -7.35
N ALA A 174 15.17 -5.91 -7.96
CA ALA A 174 13.81 -5.65 -7.53
C ALA A 174 12.96 -6.93 -7.52
N ARG A 175 12.11 -7.01 -6.50
CA ARG A 175 11.12 -8.07 -6.32
C ARG A 175 9.77 -7.41 -6.12
N PHE A 176 8.71 -8.11 -6.47
CA PHE A 176 7.35 -7.60 -6.33
C PHE A 176 6.52 -8.52 -5.43
N THR A 177 5.49 -7.94 -4.81
CA THR A 177 4.54 -8.62 -3.92
C THR A 177 3.12 -8.16 -4.23
N THR A 178 2.15 -8.68 -3.49
CA THR A 178 0.76 -8.28 -3.58
C THR A 178 0.53 -6.92 -2.94
N ASP A 179 -0.16 -6.01 -3.63
CA ASP A 179 -0.50 -4.67 -3.16
C ASP A 179 -1.62 -4.66 -2.11
N ARG A 180 -2.18 -3.48 -1.83
CA ARG A 180 -3.29 -3.29 -0.87
C ARG A 180 -4.66 -3.73 -1.38
N PHE A 181 -4.80 -3.92 -2.69
CA PHE A 181 -6.02 -4.35 -3.34
C PHE A 181 -6.05 -5.85 -3.65
N GLY A 182 -4.96 -6.58 -3.36
CA GLY A 182 -4.85 -8.00 -3.64
C GLY A 182 -4.25 -8.32 -5.01
N ASN A 183 -3.82 -7.31 -5.79
CA ASN A 183 -3.21 -7.53 -7.09
C ASN A 183 -1.78 -8.07 -6.93
N THR A 184 -1.47 -9.16 -7.61
CA THR A 184 -0.13 -9.77 -7.56
C THR A 184 0.89 -8.95 -8.34
N ASN A 185 2.10 -8.79 -7.79
CA ASN A 185 3.20 -8.02 -8.39
C ASN A 185 2.92 -6.53 -8.58
N SER A 186 2.00 -5.95 -7.79
CA SER A 186 1.62 -4.54 -7.84
C SER A 186 2.21 -3.71 -6.69
N ALA A 187 3.21 -4.25 -6.00
CA ALA A 187 3.97 -3.52 -4.99
C ALA A 187 5.42 -4.00 -4.96
N PHE A 188 6.36 -3.13 -4.60
CA PHE A 188 7.76 -3.48 -4.39
C PHE A 188 7.95 -4.29 -3.12
N ASN A 189 8.76 -5.34 -3.17
CA ASN A 189 9.14 -6.15 -2.02
C ASN A 189 10.60 -5.87 -1.65
N SER A 190 10.78 -4.99 -0.68
CA SER A 190 12.09 -4.65 -0.15
C SER A 190 12.54 -5.73 0.84
N SER A 191 13.78 -6.18 0.72
CA SER A 191 14.35 -7.17 1.64
C SER A 191 15.88 -7.19 1.64
N ASP A 192 16.46 -7.48 2.80
CA ASP A 192 17.88 -7.86 2.95
C ASP A 192 18.15 -9.35 2.60
N ALA A 193 17.20 -10.04 1.96
CA ALA A 193 17.29 -11.49 1.71
C ALA A 193 18.38 -11.90 0.70
N THR A 194 19.11 -10.94 0.11
CA THR A 194 20.26 -11.16 -0.75
C THR A 194 21.48 -10.46 -0.15
N GLU A 195 22.70 -10.96 -0.43
CA GLU A 195 23.94 -10.29 -0.02
C GLU A 195 24.07 -8.85 -0.56
N ALA A 196 23.26 -8.48 -1.56
CA ALA A 196 23.29 -7.18 -2.24
C ALA A 196 22.07 -6.28 -1.96
N GLY A 197 21.09 -6.74 -1.17
CA GLY A 197 19.80 -6.04 -0.96
C GLY A 197 18.91 -5.94 -2.21
N THR A 198 17.74 -5.33 -2.05
CA THR A 198 16.84 -4.94 -3.15
C THR A 198 16.50 -3.45 -3.05
N ALA A 199 16.59 -2.72 -4.17
CA ALA A 199 16.23 -1.30 -4.21
C ALA A 199 15.73 -0.85 -5.60
N ALA A 200 14.95 0.22 -5.61
CA ALA A 200 14.76 1.06 -6.79
C ALA A 200 15.60 2.32 -6.62
N ILE A 201 16.48 2.62 -7.57
CA ILE A 201 17.46 3.70 -7.45
C ILE A 201 17.17 4.75 -8.53
N VAL A 202 16.56 5.85 -8.13
CA VAL A 202 16.29 6.99 -9.00
C VAL A 202 17.57 7.82 -9.12
N THR A 203 18.02 8.03 -10.35
CA THR A 203 19.19 8.87 -10.61
C THR A 203 18.98 10.27 -10.07
N TYR A 204 20.03 10.82 -9.44
CA TYR A 204 20.01 12.19 -8.92
C TYR A 204 19.51 13.22 -9.93
N ASP A 205 18.59 14.07 -9.49
CA ASP A 205 18.16 15.29 -10.18
C ASP A 205 17.81 16.38 -9.15
N GLU A 206 18.05 17.65 -9.49
CA GLU A 206 17.76 18.77 -8.58
C GLU A 206 16.27 18.91 -8.27
N ASN A 207 15.38 18.52 -9.19
CA ASN A 207 13.93 18.62 -9.02
C ASN A 207 13.38 17.63 -7.98
N LEU A 208 14.13 16.58 -7.63
CA LEU A 208 13.77 15.63 -6.56
C LEU A 208 13.91 16.22 -5.15
N LYS A 209 14.35 17.48 -5.03
CA LYS A 209 14.59 18.18 -3.76
C LYS A 209 13.77 19.47 -3.67
N PRO A 210 12.44 19.42 -3.84
CA PRO A 210 11.65 20.64 -3.78
C PRO A 210 11.66 21.16 -2.34
N GLY A 211 12.09 22.41 -2.14
CA GLY A 211 12.25 23.00 -0.79
C GLY A 211 10.94 23.05 0.00
N LYS A 212 9.80 23.10 -0.68
CA LYS A 212 8.49 22.75 -0.14
C LYS A 212 8.07 21.43 -0.77
N MET A 213 7.48 20.55 0.01
CA MET A 213 7.25 19.19 -0.51
C MET A 213 6.13 18.47 0.20
N THR A 214 5.60 17.48 -0.51
CA THR A 214 4.86 16.36 0.08
C THR A 214 5.52 15.06 -0.36
N VAL A 215 5.69 14.12 0.57
CA VAL A 215 6.07 12.74 0.24
C VAL A 215 4.98 11.83 0.77
N SER A 216 4.42 10.99 -0.10
CA SER A 216 3.45 9.96 0.28
C SER A 216 4.00 8.60 -0.11
N ILE A 217 3.80 7.61 0.74
CA ILE A 217 4.19 6.22 0.48
C ILE A 217 3.29 5.25 1.23
N TRP A 218 3.00 4.11 0.61
CA TRP A 218 2.39 2.96 1.29
C TRP A 218 3.45 1.95 1.68
N VAL A 219 3.36 1.44 2.91
CA VAL A 219 4.28 0.41 3.42
C VAL A 219 3.54 -0.71 4.13
N ARG A 220 4.09 -1.92 4.07
CA ARG A 220 3.61 -3.11 4.78
C ARG A 220 4.81 -3.89 5.35
N PRO A 221 5.20 -3.67 6.61
CA PRO A 221 6.36 -4.36 7.17
C PRO A 221 6.09 -5.85 7.32
N THR A 222 7.08 -6.67 6.96
CA THR A 222 7.11 -8.12 7.23
C THR A 222 8.18 -8.49 8.26
N ASP A 223 8.87 -7.49 8.81
CA ASP A 223 9.76 -7.61 9.95
C ASP A 223 9.66 -6.35 10.83
N LEU A 224 9.34 -6.56 12.11
CA LEU A 224 9.33 -5.51 13.14
C LEU A 224 10.52 -5.64 14.11
N SER A 225 11.42 -6.59 13.91
CA SER A 225 12.57 -6.79 14.80
C SER A 225 13.76 -5.89 14.44
N ASN A 226 13.91 -5.54 13.16
CA ASN A 226 15.02 -4.72 12.67
C ASN A 226 14.56 -3.35 12.18
N ALA A 227 15.45 -2.37 12.31
CA ALA A 227 15.26 -1.07 11.69
C ALA A 227 15.65 -1.14 10.21
N GLY A 228 14.98 -0.38 9.35
CA GLY A 228 15.24 -0.41 7.92
C GLY A 228 14.77 0.85 7.20
N TRP A 229 15.49 1.25 6.15
CA TRP A 229 15.21 2.47 5.39
C TRP A 229 14.18 2.21 4.30
N ILE A 230 13.07 2.95 4.36
CA ILE A 230 11.97 2.88 3.40
C ILE A 230 12.35 3.68 2.16
N TYR A 231 12.90 4.87 2.34
CA TYR A 231 13.61 5.60 1.28
C TYR A 231 14.74 6.44 1.87
N SER A 232 15.72 6.76 1.04
CA SER A 232 16.77 7.69 1.41
C SER A 232 17.33 8.42 0.18
N MET A 233 17.58 9.71 0.33
CA MET A 233 18.43 10.48 -0.56
C MET A 233 19.53 11.06 0.29
N GLN A 234 20.74 10.50 0.16
CA GLN A 234 21.87 10.76 1.05
C GLN A 234 21.47 10.77 2.53
N ARG A 235 21.48 9.59 3.16
CA ARG A 235 21.84 9.38 4.58
C ARG A 235 21.45 10.50 5.54
N TRP A 236 22.41 11.42 5.61
CA TRP A 236 22.45 12.53 6.53
C TRP A 236 22.18 13.86 5.85
N GLU A 237 22.32 13.95 4.52
CA GLU A 237 22.42 15.17 3.74
C GLU A 237 21.20 15.54 2.89
N GLY A 238 20.24 14.64 2.73
CA GLY A 238 18.98 14.92 2.05
C GLY A 238 17.77 14.65 2.93
N PHE A 239 16.89 13.78 2.43
CA PHE A 239 15.65 13.39 3.09
C PHE A 239 15.51 11.88 3.06
N SER A 240 14.97 11.34 4.13
CA SER A 240 14.91 9.90 4.29
C SER A 240 13.82 9.49 5.29
N MET A 241 13.32 8.28 5.13
CA MET A 241 12.33 7.67 6.00
C MET A 241 12.84 6.30 6.41
N LYS A 242 12.76 6.01 7.70
CA LYS A 242 13.26 4.79 8.30
C LYS A 242 12.24 4.23 9.28
N ARG A 243 12.00 2.93 9.22
CA ARG A 243 11.33 2.22 10.31
C ARG A 243 12.34 1.97 11.42
N GLU A 244 12.07 2.45 12.63
CA GLU A 244 12.92 2.23 13.79
C GLU A 244 12.58 0.92 14.51
N GLY A 245 13.56 0.37 15.25
CA GLY A 245 13.39 -0.91 15.96
C GLY A 245 12.25 -0.94 16.98
N ASP A 246 11.71 0.22 17.35
CA ASP A 246 10.60 0.39 18.29
C ASP A 246 9.20 0.35 17.64
N GLY A 247 9.08 0.10 16.33
CA GLY A 247 7.78 0.00 15.65
C GLY A 247 7.36 1.24 14.88
N ARG A 248 7.98 2.39 15.13
CA ARG A 248 7.55 3.67 14.56
C ARG A 248 8.32 4.00 13.28
N ILE A 249 7.70 4.78 12.41
CA ILE A 249 8.41 5.39 11.28
C ILE A 249 8.99 6.70 11.72
N LYS A 250 10.29 6.84 11.49
CA LYS A 250 11.06 8.06 11.68
C LYS A 250 11.33 8.69 10.33
N ASN A 251 10.96 9.95 10.20
CA ASN A 251 11.40 10.78 9.10
C ASN A 251 12.63 11.60 9.50
N MET A 252 13.55 11.79 8.56
CA MET A 252 14.79 12.51 8.80
C MET A 252 14.98 13.56 7.70
N TYR A 253 15.09 14.81 8.14
CA TYR A 253 15.48 15.96 7.33
C TYR A 253 16.55 16.75 8.06
N PHE A 254 17.36 17.51 7.33
CA PHE A 254 18.27 18.46 7.95
C PHE A 254 17.56 19.71 8.49
N HIS A 255 18.02 20.15 9.66
CA HIS A 255 17.60 21.36 10.37
C HIS A 255 18.08 22.64 9.67
N GLU A 256 17.22 23.66 9.60
CA GLU A 256 17.42 24.90 8.84
C GLU A 256 18.48 25.86 9.42
N THR A 257 19.05 25.55 10.59
CA THR A 257 20.05 26.42 11.26
C THR A 257 21.28 25.69 11.83
N SER A 258 21.42 24.36 11.65
CA SER A 258 22.64 23.65 12.05
C SER A 258 22.91 22.39 11.24
N ASN A 259 24.19 22.13 10.94
CA ASN A 259 24.67 21.00 10.13
C ASN A 259 24.44 19.60 10.72
N TRP A 260 23.82 19.46 11.90
CA TRP A 260 23.64 18.18 12.60
C TRP A 260 22.37 18.20 13.43
N GLY A 261 21.29 17.61 12.90
CA GLY A 261 20.04 17.41 13.64
C GLY A 261 18.97 16.87 12.71
N ALA A 262 18.61 15.59 12.87
CA ALA A 262 17.38 15.06 12.33
C ALA A 262 16.23 15.59 13.20
N VAL A 263 15.16 16.09 12.57
CA VAL A 263 13.88 16.18 13.27
C VAL A 263 13.37 14.76 13.41
N ASP A 264 13.31 14.24 14.63
CA ASP A 264 12.72 12.94 14.88
C ASP A 264 11.20 13.07 14.89
N PHE A 265 10.59 12.80 13.74
CA PHE A 265 9.14 12.78 13.56
C PHE A 265 8.66 11.35 13.50
N PHE A 266 7.83 10.97 14.47
CA PHE A 266 7.34 9.61 14.61
C PHE A 266 5.89 9.52 14.17
N THR A 267 5.59 8.46 13.43
CA THR A 267 4.21 7.98 13.31
C THR A 267 3.79 7.24 14.57
N ASP A 268 2.51 6.88 14.66
CA ASP A 268 2.09 5.75 15.49
C ASP A 268 2.85 4.46 15.10
N GLU A 269 2.80 3.45 15.97
CA GLU A 269 3.38 2.13 15.66
C GLU A 269 2.72 1.55 14.41
N ILE A 270 3.54 1.16 13.43
CA ILE A 270 3.02 0.45 12.26
C ILE A 270 2.71 -0.99 12.61
N GLU A 271 1.55 -1.44 12.17
CA GLU A 271 1.10 -2.80 12.35
C GLU A 271 1.80 -3.80 11.42
N PHE A 272 2.13 -4.98 11.95
CA PHE A 272 2.73 -6.08 11.19
C PHE A 272 1.79 -6.54 10.05
N GLU A 273 2.34 -6.72 8.85
CA GLU A 273 1.63 -7.22 7.66
C GLU A 273 0.37 -6.42 7.25
N LYS A 274 0.24 -5.16 7.67
CA LYS A 274 -0.81 -4.25 7.22
C LYS A 274 -0.28 -3.10 6.39
N TRP A 275 -0.96 -2.81 5.28
CA TRP A 275 -0.68 -1.63 4.47
C TRP A 275 -1.05 -0.36 5.23
N THR A 276 -0.11 0.57 5.28
CA THR A 276 -0.25 1.86 5.96
C THR A 276 0.27 2.96 5.04
N ASN A 277 -0.51 4.03 4.86
CA ASN A 277 -0.05 5.22 4.16
C ASN A 277 0.62 6.17 5.14
N ILE A 278 1.85 6.56 4.84
CA ILE A 278 2.55 7.63 5.54
C ILE A 278 2.73 8.79 4.58
N THR A 279 2.22 9.96 4.97
CA THR A 279 2.40 11.20 4.22
C THR A 279 3.10 12.24 5.08
N ILE A 280 4.04 12.99 4.49
CA ILE A 280 4.74 14.09 5.15
C ILE A 280 4.59 15.34 4.30
N THR A 281 4.31 16.47 4.94
CA THR A 281 4.27 17.76 4.27
C THR A 281 5.23 18.75 4.92
N ALA A 282 5.84 19.63 4.11
CA ALA A 282 6.72 20.69 4.57
C ALA A 282 6.48 21.96 3.75
N ASP A 283 5.85 22.98 4.35
CA ASP A 283 5.42 24.21 3.65
C ASP A 283 6.42 25.38 3.80
N GLY A 284 7.49 25.16 4.57
CA GLY A 284 8.51 26.13 4.93
C GLY A 284 8.27 26.87 6.25
N LEU A 285 7.14 26.62 6.92
CA LEU A 285 6.77 27.18 8.23
C LEU A 285 6.33 26.09 9.21
N VAL A 286 5.78 24.99 8.71
CA VAL A 286 5.32 23.83 9.47
C VAL A 286 5.66 22.56 8.70
N ARG A 287 5.99 21.51 9.44
CA ARG A 287 6.14 20.15 8.93
C ARG A 287 5.13 19.25 9.63
N LYS A 288 4.47 18.38 8.89
CA LYS A 288 3.40 17.51 9.39
C LYS A 288 3.63 16.09 8.94
N VAL A 289 3.24 15.13 9.77
CA VAL A 289 3.15 13.71 9.39
C VAL A 289 1.74 13.21 9.58
N TYR A 290 1.32 12.39 8.63
CA TYR A 290 -0.01 11.81 8.56
C TYR A 290 0.11 10.29 8.51
N TYR A 291 -0.79 9.63 9.24
CA TYR A 291 -0.95 8.19 9.28
C TYR A 291 -2.34 7.87 8.74
N ASN A 292 -2.42 7.16 7.61
CA ASN A 292 -3.68 6.84 6.94
C ASN A 292 -4.58 8.07 6.71
N GLY A 293 -3.98 9.15 6.21
CA GLY A 293 -4.68 10.41 5.90
C GLY A 293 -4.96 11.33 7.09
N GLU A 294 -4.74 10.88 8.33
CA GLU A 294 -4.98 11.67 9.55
C GLU A 294 -3.67 12.23 10.11
N LYS A 295 -3.66 13.50 10.51
CA LYS A 295 -2.46 14.16 11.06
C LYS A 295 -2.17 13.63 12.46
N VAL A 296 -0.95 13.11 12.67
CA VAL A 296 -0.53 12.55 13.97
C VAL A 296 0.48 13.42 14.70
N ASP A 297 1.26 14.24 13.98
CA ASP A 297 2.21 15.17 14.60
C ASP A 297 2.48 16.40 13.70
N GLU A 298 2.87 17.52 14.29
CA GLU A 298 3.34 18.72 13.59
C GLU A 298 4.41 19.52 14.37
N ILE A 299 5.37 20.11 13.65
CA ILE A 299 6.37 21.01 14.22
C ILE A 299 6.53 22.28 13.39
N GLU A 300 6.93 23.35 14.07
CA GLU A 300 7.35 24.59 13.43
C GLU A 300 8.67 24.41 12.65
N ALA A 301 8.76 25.15 11.55
CA ALA A 301 9.93 25.33 10.72
C ALA A 301 10.23 26.84 10.58
N LEU A 302 11.49 27.15 10.35
CA LEU A 302 12.08 28.47 10.10
C LEU A 302 12.31 28.73 8.59
N GLY A 303 12.02 27.77 7.72
CA GLY A 303 12.17 27.89 6.27
C GLY A 303 11.91 26.58 5.50
N PRO A 304 12.08 26.60 4.16
CA PRO A 304 12.02 25.41 3.31
C PRO A 304 13.00 24.30 3.76
N VAL A 305 12.71 23.05 3.39
CA VAL A 305 13.63 21.93 3.58
C VAL A 305 14.95 22.24 2.88
N HIS A 306 16.05 22.18 3.63
CA HIS A 306 17.39 22.36 3.10
C HIS A 306 18.01 21.00 2.78
N PHE A 307 18.50 20.86 1.55
CA PHE A 307 19.18 19.66 1.09
C PHE A 307 20.65 19.98 0.83
N ASN A 308 21.55 19.30 1.54
CA ASN A 308 22.99 19.32 1.25
C ASN A 308 23.38 18.29 0.18
N ALA A 309 22.45 17.39 -0.16
CA ALA A 309 22.58 16.41 -1.22
C ALA A 309 22.92 17.06 -2.58
N GLY A 310 24.10 16.70 -3.10
CA GLY A 310 24.61 17.15 -4.39
C GLY A 310 24.64 16.03 -5.45
N ILE A 311 25.30 16.28 -6.58
CA ILE A 311 25.44 15.30 -7.66
C ILE A 311 25.95 13.96 -7.14
N GLY A 312 25.27 12.86 -7.53
CA GLY A 312 25.55 11.51 -7.05
C GLY A 312 24.69 11.07 -5.85
N SER A 313 23.81 11.94 -5.35
CA SER A 313 22.84 11.63 -4.29
C SER A 313 21.59 10.96 -4.84
N ASN A 314 21.71 9.75 -5.37
CA ASN A 314 20.53 9.04 -5.88
C ASN A 314 19.47 8.89 -4.78
N LEU A 315 18.20 8.96 -5.18
CA LEU A 315 17.08 8.62 -4.32
C LEU A 315 16.88 7.11 -4.37
N ILE A 316 16.93 6.48 -3.22
CA ILE A 316 16.91 5.03 -3.07
C ILE A 316 15.62 4.66 -2.34
N ILE A 317 14.83 3.77 -2.92
CA ILE A 317 13.63 3.21 -2.30
C ILE A 317 13.95 1.78 -1.85
N GLY A 318 13.63 1.49 -0.59
CA GLY A 318 13.82 0.20 0.07
C GLY A 318 15.14 0.03 0.82
N ALA A 319 16.09 0.95 0.70
CA ALA A 319 17.39 0.84 1.36
C ALA A 319 18.08 2.19 1.53
N GLN A 320 19.32 2.17 2.02
CA GLN A 320 20.22 3.33 2.00
C GLN A 320 21.63 3.00 1.56
N VAL A 321 22.33 4.02 1.10
CA VAL A 321 23.79 4.04 0.94
C VAL A 321 24.40 5.04 1.91
N GLU A 322 25.50 4.66 2.53
CA GLU A 322 26.27 5.59 3.36
C GLU A 322 26.86 6.70 2.46
N ASN A 323 27.04 7.90 3.01
CA ASN A 323 27.61 9.03 2.26
C ASN A 323 28.96 8.61 1.63
N ASN A 324 29.12 8.83 0.32
CA ASN A 324 30.29 8.42 -0.48
C ASN A 324 30.51 6.90 -0.61
N ASN A 325 29.47 6.09 -0.42
CA ASN A 325 29.45 4.66 -0.67
C ASN A 325 28.41 4.31 -1.74
N THR A 326 28.53 3.12 -2.35
CA THR A 326 27.58 2.56 -3.32
C THR A 326 26.91 1.28 -2.82
N ASN A 327 27.34 0.75 -1.68
CA ASN A 327 26.78 -0.48 -1.13
C ASN A 327 25.46 -0.19 -0.41
N LEU A 328 24.39 -0.80 -0.90
CA LEU A 328 23.10 -0.82 -0.23
C LEU A 328 23.21 -1.58 1.09
N GLN A 329 22.53 -1.07 2.11
CA GLN A 329 22.48 -1.68 3.44
C GLN A 329 21.27 -1.14 4.22
N GLU A 330 20.97 -1.77 5.36
CA GLU A 330 19.85 -1.42 6.25
C GLU A 330 18.51 -1.33 5.50
N SER A 331 18.19 -2.35 4.68
CA SER A 331 16.97 -2.31 3.87
C SER A 331 15.72 -2.39 4.73
N PHE A 332 14.63 -1.78 4.26
CA PHE A 332 13.31 -2.07 4.80
C PHE A 332 12.91 -3.50 4.43
N ASN A 333 12.33 -4.26 5.36
CA ASN A 333 11.84 -5.60 5.09
C ASN A 333 10.30 -5.55 5.02
N GLY A 334 9.76 -5.51 3.80
CA GLY A 334 8.32 -5.39 3.60
C GLY A 334 7.90 -4.92 2.21
N GLY A 335 6.58 -4.80 2.05
CA GLY A 335 5.97 -4.18 0.88
C GLY A 335 6.14 -2.66 0.91
N ILE A 336 6.45 -2.07 -0.25
CA ILE A 336 6.43 -0.63 -0.50
C ILE A 336 5.60 -0.42 -1.77
N ASP A 337 4.71 0.56 -1.74
CA ASP A 337 3.83 0.85 -2.86
C ASP A 337 3.60 2.36 -3.00
N ASP A 338 3.29 2.81 -4.21
CA ASP A 338 2.82 4.16 -4.50
C ASP A 338 3.66 5.28 -3.87
N PHE A 339 4.99 5.23 -4.09
CA PHE A 339 5.90 6.27 -3.61
C PHE A 339 5.78 7.52 -4.48
N ARG A 340 5.46 8.67 -3.89
CA ARG A 340 5.26 9.93 -4.62
C ARG A 340 5.92 11.11 -3.91
N ILE A 341 6.52 12.00 -4.70
CA ILE A 341 6.98 13.33 -4.26
C ILE A 341 6.18 14.39 -5.01
N PHE A 342 5.75 15.43 -4.30
CA PHE A 342 5.11 16.62 -4.86
C PHE A 342 5.92 17.86 -4.49
N GLN A 343 5.94 18.86 -5.37
CA GLN A 343 6.75 20.09 -5.22
C GLN A 343 6.14 21.17 -4.31
N GLU A 344 5.05 20.84 -3.63
CA GLU A 344 4.38 21.72 -2.65
C GLU A 344 3.89 20.88 -1.47
N ALA A 345 3.71 21.54 -0.34
CA ALA A 345 3.05 20.95 0.82
C ALA A 345 1.54 20.82 0.57
N MET A 346 1.01 19.62 0.80
CA MET A 346 -0.43 19.40 0.85
C MET A 346 -1.02 19.96 2.15
N THR A 347 -2.23 20.50 2.07
CA THR A 347 -3.03 20.83 3.25
C THR A 347 -3.58 19.57 3.92
N ASP A 348 -4.05 19.68 5.17
CA ASP A 348 -4.69 18.56 5.89
C ASP A 348 -5.86 17.97 5.09
N GLU A 349 -6.64 18.83 4.40
CA GLU A 349 -7.75 18.42 3.54
C GLU A 349 -7.26 17.72 2.26
N GLU A 350 -6.20 18.24 1.63
CA GLU A 350 -5.59 17.62 0.45
C GLU A 350 -5.01 16.23 0.76
N VAL A 351 -4.33 16.06 1.90
CA VAL A 351 -3.81 14.75 2.32
C VAL A 351 -4.94 13.76 2.54
N LYS A 352 -6.03 14.17 3.18
CA LYS A 352 -7.18 13.29 3.41
C LYS A 352 -7.87 12.88 2.11
N THR A 353 -8.11 13.83 1.20
CA THR A 353 -8.70 13.53 -0.11
C THR A 353 -7.79 12.63 -0.95
N PHE A 354 -6.48 12.90 -0.94
CA PHE A 354 -5.48 12.10 -1.65
C PHE A 354 -5.39 10.68 -1.09
N TYR A 355 -5.35 10.52 0.24
CA TYR A 355 -5.37 9.22 0.91
C TYR A 355 -6.61 8.41 0.54
N ASN A 356 -7.80 9.02 0.57
CA ASN A 356 -9.03 8.33 0.19
C ASN A 356 -9.03 7.86 -1.26
N TYR A 357 -8.52 8.70 -2.18
CA TYR A 357 -8.35 8.30 -3.58
C TYR A 357 -7.42 7.09 -3.69
N GLU A 358 -6.22 7.16 -3.10
CA GLU A 358 -5.25 6.08 -3.11
C GLU A 358 -5.72 4.81 -2.39
N SER A 359 -6.58 4.92 -1.38
CA SER A 359 -7.08 3.77 -0.60
C SER A 359 -8.23 3.03 -1.27
N ASN A 360 -8.97 3.72 -2.15
CA ASN A 360 -10.21 3.20 -2.73
C ASN A 360 -10.10 2.91 -4.22
N TYR A 361 -9.24 3.64 -4.94
CA TYR A 361 -9.10 3.52 -6.38
C TYR A 361 -7.97 2.55 -6.73
N ASN A 362 -8.31 1.48 -7.44
CA ASN A 362 -7.34 0.51 -7.94
C ASN A 362 -7.16 0.71 -9.45
N ALA A 363 -6.06 1.34 -9.86
CA ALA A 363 -5.77 1.65 -11.26
C ALA A 363 -5.46 0.40 -12.13
N ASN A 364 -5.32 -0.79 -11.52
CA ASN A 364 -4.93 -2.03 -12.20
C ASN A 364 -6.11 -2.97 -12.51
N LEU A 365 -7.33 -2.62 -12.13
CA LEU A 365 -8.57 -3.30 -12.54
C LEU A 365 -9.05 -2.74 -13.88
#